data_AF-A0A510KNM2-F1
#
_entry.id   AF-A0A510KNM2-F1
#
_cell.length_a   1.000
_cell.length_b   1.000
_cell.length_c   1.000
_cell.angle_alpha   90.00
_cell.angle_beta   90.00
_cell.angle_gamma   90.00
#
_symmetry.space_group_name_H-M   'P 1'
#
loop_
_entity.id
_entity.type
_entity.pdbx_description
1 polymer ?
#
loop_
_entity_poly.entity_id
_entity_poly.type
_entity_poly.pdbx_seq_one_letter_code
_entity_poly.pdbx_strand_id
1 'polypeptide(L)'
;MTTVIFIYLIATMENIAKPVATSAEDFKENPTMFYPDWDSETMKYSTVLLQNPVIDSETGELREMTEFEKVKAGKRVLEDGSYLDEANKTIVTVAKPNEYSKWDKNTNTWVEDKAEKLQYLKDTRYKKQQEYIKFKKELENKEEEKEEFESLGFDITETEERITEIKSEMDLLKTEIAKLTKEIKKVEKEVA
;
A
#
# COMPACT_ATOMS: atom_id res chain seq x y z
N MET A 1 -43.07 -4.03 4.65
CA MET A 1 -41.88 -4.19 3.80
C MET A 1 -41.27 -5.51 4.21
N THR A 2 -41.06 -6.46 3.30
CA THR A 2 -40.49 -7.77 3.66
C THR A 2 -38.97 -7.71 3.77
N THR A 3 -38.38 -8.59 4.57
CA THR A 3 -36.93 -8.67 4.83
C THR A 3 -36.44 -10.09 4.59
N VAL A 4 -35.27 -10.25 3.97
CA VAL A 4 -34.59 -11.55 3.86
C VAL A 4 -33.81 -11.80 5.15
N ILE A 5 -34.03 -12.97 5.74
CA ILE A 5 -33.30 -13.42 6.93
C ILE A 5 -32.30 -14.47 6.49
N PHE A 6 -31.05 -14.33 6.90
CA PHE A 6 -29.99 -15.29 6.64
C PHE A 6 -29.79 -16.15 7.89
N ILE A 7 -30.10 -17.44 7.81
CA ILE A 7 -29.94 -18.39 8.91
C ILE A 7 -28.60 -19.10 8.78
N TYR A 8 -27.84 -19.18 9.87
CA TYR A 8 -26.53 -19.81 9.94
C TYR A 8 -26.54 -20.93 10.98
N LEU A 9 -25.92 -22.06 10.62
CA LEU A 9 -25.70 -23.16 11.54
C LEU A 9 -24.53 -22.84 12.48
N ILE A 10 -24.73 -22.94 13.80
CA ILE A 10 -23.70 -22.59 14.79
C ILE A 10 -22.46 -23.48 14.66
N ALA A 11 -22.64 -24.75 14.31
CA ALA A 11 -21.54 -25.71 14.23
C ALA A 11 -20.54 -25.41 13.10
N THR A 12 -21.00 -24.85 11.97
CA THR A 12 -20.18 -24.65 10.77
C THR A 12 -20.05 -23.19 10.35
N MET A 13 -20.86 -22.30 10.93
CA MET A 13 -21.05 -20.91 10.48
C MET A 13 -21.49 -20.81 9.02
N GLU A 14 -22.04 -21.87 8.42
CA GLU A 14 -22.54 -21.83 7.04
C GLU A 14 -23.95 -21.23 7.00
N ASN A 15 -24.22 -20.43 5.97
CA ASN A 15 -25.58 -19.97 5.70
C ASN A 15 -26.41 -21.14 5.14
N ILE A 16 -27.38 -21.63 5.91
CA ILE A 16 -28.18 -22.82 5.58
C ILE A 16 -29.57 -22.49 5.02
N ALA A 17 -30.10 -21.29 5.27
CA ALA A 17 -31.41 -20.88 4.77
C ALA A 17 -31.52 -19.35 4.61
N LYS A 18 -32.49 -18.94 3.78
CA LYS A 18 -32.76 -17.54 3.42
C LYS A 18 -34.28 -17.23 3.36
N PRO A 19 -35.07 -17.45 4.44
CA PRO A 19 -36.51 -17.17 4.40
C PRO A 19 -36.78 -15.67 4.23
N VAL A 20 -37.95 -15.36 3.65
CA VAL A 20 -38.48 -14.00 3.58
C VAL A 20 -39.47 -13.82 4.72
N ALA A 21 -39.18 -12.88 5.61
CA ALA A 21 -40.03 -12.54 6.74
C ALA A 21 -40.73 -11.19 6.51
N THR A 22 -41.81 -10.97 7.25
CA THR A 22 -42.57 -9.71 7.18
C THR A 22 -41.80 -8.54 7.81
N SER A 23 -40.95 -8.82 8.80
CA SER A 23 -39.91 -7.93 9.34
C SER A 23 -38.87 -8.75 10.12
N ALA A 24 -37.78 -8.13 10.58
CA ALA A 24 -36.80 -8.80 11.44
C ALA A 24 -37.37 -9.08 12.84
N GLU A 25 -38.22 -8.18 13.33
CA GLU A 25 -38.95 -8.30 14.59
C GLU A 25 -39.94 -9.47 14.54
N ASP A 26 -40.73 -9.60 13.47
CA ASP A 26 -41.67 -10.72 13.31
C ASP A 26 -40.94 -12.07 13.30
N PHE A 27 -39.78 -12.14 12.63
CA PHE A 27 -38.95 -13.34 12.64
C PHE A 27 -38.40 -13.64 14.04
N LYS A 28 -37.99 -12.62 14.79
CA LYS A 28 -37.50 -12.78 16.17
C LYS A 28 -38.59 -13.28 17.11
N GLU A 29 -39.82 -12.78 16.96
CA GLU A 29 -40.96 -13.15 17.79
C GLU A 29 -41.48 -14.56 17.50
N ASN A 30 -41.51 -14.97 16.22
CA ASN A 30 -42.03 -16.27 15.81
C ASN A 30 -41.27 -16.87 14.61
N PRO A 31 -40.01 -17.31 14.79
CA PRO A 31 -39.16 -17.75 13.67
C PRO A 31 -39.68 -19.01 12.98
N THR A 32 -40.35 -19.90 13.71
CA THR A 32 -40.94 -21.15 13.19
C THR A 32 -42.09 -20.90 12.20
N MET A 33 -42.72 -19.72 12.24
CA MET A 33 -43.71 -19.31 11.23
C MET A 33 -43.08 -19.12 9.84
N PHE A 34 -41.82 -18.71 9.79
CA PHE A 34 -41.09 -18.41 8.55
C PHE A 34 -40.12 -19.53 8.15
N TYR A 35 -39.63 -20.29 9.13
CA TYR A 35 -38.74 -21.43 8.94
C TYR A 35 -39.08 -22.53 9.97
N PRO A 36 -39.96 -23.50 9.63
CA PRO A 36 -40.48 -24.50 10.58
C PRO A 36 -39.42 -25.32 11.33
N ASP A 37 -38.27 -25.55 10.70
CA ASP A 37 -37.14 -26.29 11.28
C ASP A 37 -36.22 -25.41 12.15
N TRP A 38 -36.64 -24.18 12.48
CA TRP A 38 -35.85 -23.27 13.31
C TRP A 38 -35.55 -23.89 14.68
N ASP A 39 -34.26 -23.88 15.03
CA ASP A 39 -33.78 -24.28 16.35
C ASP A 39 -32.79 -23.23 16.89
N SER A 40 -33.17 -22.53 17.94
CA SER A 40 -32.34 -21.49 18.57
C SER A 40 -31.08 -22.01 19.26
N GLU A 41 -31.01 -23.31 19.57
CA GLU A 41 -29.81 -23.91 20.17
C GLU A 41 -28.72 -24.17 19.14
N THR A 42 -29.09 -24.43 17.89
CA THR A 42 -28.17 -24.78 16.81
C THR A 42 -28.07 -23.73 15.71
N MET A 43 -28.96 -22.72 15.69
CA MET A 43 -29.03 -21.71 14.64
C MET A 43 -28.99 -20.28 15.18
N LYS A 44 -28.42 -19.39 14.37
CA LYS A 44 -28.47 -17.93 14.54
C LYS A 44 -28.90 -17.29 13.23
N TYR A 45 -29.39 -16.05 13.29
CA TYR A 45 -29.82 -15.33 12.10
C TYR A 45 -29.18 -13.95 12.00
N SER A 46 -29.14 -13.42 10.78
CA SER A 46 -28.77 -12.05 10.46
C SER A 46 -29.71 -11.49 9.39
N THR A 47 -29.93 -10.18 9.40
CA THR A 47 -30.65 -9.47 8.33
C THR A 47 -29.74 -9.11 7.15
N VAL A 48 -28.43 -9.35 7.28
CA VAL A 48 -27.42 -9.15 6.24
C VAL A 48 -26.67 -10.46 5.97
N LEU A 49 -26.23 -10.64 4.72
CA LEU A 49 -25.39 -11.78 4.35
C LEU A 49 -23.96 -11.54 4.87
N LEU A 50 -23.50 -12.41 5.76
CA LEU A 50 -22.17 -12.44 6.34
C LEU A 50 -21.30 -13.37 5.50
N GLN A 51 -20.10 -12.90 5.14
CA GLN A 51 -19.13 -13.67 4.36
C GLN A 51 -18.26 -14.53 5.28
N ASN A 52 -17.88 -14.00 6.44
CA ASN A 52 -17.14 -14.70 7.48
C ASN A 52 -17.88 -14.55 8.81
N PRO A 53 -19.04 -15.21 8.95
CA PRO A 53 -19.78 -15.24 10.20
C PRO A 53 -18.94 -15.78 11.36
N VAL A 54 -19.15 -15.20 12.53
CA VAL A 54 -18.61 -15.63 13.83
C VAL A 54 -19.59 -15.27 14.94
N ILE A 55 -19.58 -16.06 16.01
CA ILE A 55 -20.30 -15.73 17.24
C ILE A 55 -19.38 -14.88 18.11
N ASP A 56 -19.86 -13.70 18.49
CA ASP A 56 -19.16 -12.86 19.44
C ASP A 56 -19.07 -13.54 20.81
N SER A 57 -17.86 -13.68 21.36
CA SER A 57 -17.66 -14.37 22.63
C SER A 57 -18.20 -13.61 23.84
N GLU A 58 -18.39 -12.30 23.74
CA GLU A 58 -18.88 -11.44 24.82
C GLU A 58 -20.41 -11.32 24.79
N THR A 59 -20.99 -11.10 23.61
CA THR A 59 -22.45 -10.92 23.47
C THR A 59 -23.21 -12.19 23.10
N GLY A 60 -22.53 -13.20 22.56
CA GLY A 60 -23.18 -14.41 22.01
C GLY A 60 -23.97 -14.16 20.72
N GLU A 61 -23.80 -12.98 20.11
CA GLU A 61 -24.48 -12.58 18.88
C GLU A 61 -23.71 -12.99 17.63
N LEU A 62 -24.45 -13.25 16.55
CA LEU A 62 -23.85 -13.52 15.25
C LEU A 62 -23.44 -12.22 14.58
N ARG A 63 -22.19 -12.14 14.12
CA ARG A 63 -21.65 -10.98 13.40
C ARG A 63 -20.64 -11.40 12.33
N GLU A 64 -20.22 -10.44 11.51
CA GLU A 64 -19.08 -10.60 10.62
C GLU A 64 -17.78 -10.60 11.45
N MET A 65 -16.81 -11.43 11.05
CA MET A 65 -15.46 -11.36 11.58
C MET A 65 -14.84 -9.98 11.32
N THR A 66 -14.15 -9.46 12.32
CA THR A 66 -13.24 -8.32 12.15
C THR A 66 -12.06 -8.71 11.25
N GLU A 67 -11.35 -7.73 10.71
CA GLU A 67 -10.15 -8.02 9.90
C GLU A 67 -9.07 -8.77 10.68
N PHE A 68 -8.91 -8.49 11.98
CA PHE A 68 -8.02 -9.22 12.87
C PHE A 68 -8.38 -10.72 12.95
N GLU A 69 -9.66 -11.03 13.15
CA GLU A 69 -10.15 -12.41 13.23
C GLU A 69 -10.00 -13.13 11.88
N LYS A 70 -10.25 -12.44 10.76
CA LYS A 70 -10.04 -13.01 9.41
C LYS A 70 -8.59 -13.41 9.19
N VAL A 71 -7.63 -12.59 9.63
CA VAL A 71 -6.20 -12.93 9.52
C VAL A 71 -5.86 -14.12 10.42
N LYS A 72 -6.31 -14.13 11.68
CA LYS A 72 -6.08 -15.28 12.58
C LYS A 72 -6.68 -16.59 12.06
N ALA A 73 -7.83 -16.52 11.41
CA ALA A 73 -8.50 -17.66 10.81
C ALA A 73 -7.88 -18.08 9.46
N GLY A 74 -6.81 -17.44 8.99
CA GLY A 74 -6.17 -17.74 7.70
C GLY A 74 -7.02 -17.35 6.48
N LYS A 75 -8.06 -16.56 6.67
CA LYS A 75 -8.97 -16.07 5.61
C LYS A 75 -8.45 -14.80 4.94
N ARG A 76 -7.48 -14.13 5.55
CA ARG A 76 -6.76 -12.99 5.01
C ARG A 76 -5.26 -13.12 5.28
N VAL A 77 -4.45 -12.89 4.26
CA VAL A 77 -2.99 -12.75 4.41
C VAL A 77 -2.66 -11.28 4.58
N LEU A 78 -1.77 -10.95 5.51
CA LEU A 78 -1.28 -9.59 5.67
C LEU A 78 -0.27 -9.24 4.58
N GLU A 79 -0.36 -8.01 4.11
CA GLU A 79 0.64 -7.41 3.23
C GLU A 79 1.91 -7.10 4.03
N ASP A 80 3.02 -6.97 3.31
CA ASP A 80 4.29 -6.53 3.91
C ASP A 80 4.13 -5.12 4.50
N GLY A 81 4.65 -4.93 5.71
CA GLY A 81 4.42 -3.72 6.50
C GLY A 81 3.26 -3.83 7.49
N SER A 82 2.49 -4.91 7.49
CA SER A 82 1.40 -5.11 8.45
C SER A 82 1.64 -6.27 9.41
N TYR A 83 1.15 -6.13 10.65
CA TYR A 83 1.17 -7.18 11.67
C TYR A 83 -0.05 -7.13 12.59
N LEU A 84 -0.29 -8.23 13.31
CA LEU A 84 -1.35 -8.32 14.30
C LEU A 84 -0.89 -7.76 15.65
N ASP A 85 -1.66 -6.80 16.18
CA ASP A 85 -1.55 -6.37 17.56
C ASP A 85 -2.52 -7.18 18.41
N GLU A 86 -1.97 -8.20 19.08
CA GLU A 86 -2.73 -9.11 19.94
C GLU A 86 -3.36 -8.42 21.16
N ALA A 87 -2.73 -7.35 21.67
CA ALA A 87 -3.21 -6.65 22.86
C ALA A 87 -4.45 -5.81 22.54
N ASN A 88 -4.43 -5.13 21.39
CA ASN A 88 -5.52 -4.27 20.96
C ASN A 88 -6.52 -4.96 20.02
N LYS A 89 -6.25 -6.21 19.59
CA LYS A 89 -7.04 -6.95 18.59
C LYS A 89 -7.20 -6.19 17.28
N THR A 90 -6.13 -5.53 16.83
CA THR A 90 -6.12 -4.73 15.59
C THR A 90 -5.00 -5.15 14.65
N ILE A 91 -5.03 -4.62 13.43
CA ILE A 91 -3.93 -4.72 12.47
C ILE A 91 -3.19 -3.39 12.51
N VAL A 92 -1.88 -3.45 12.72
CA VAL A 92 -0.99 -2.29 12.64
C VAL A 92 -0.32 -2.31 11.27
N THR A 93 -0.20 -1.13 10.65
CA THR A 93 0.49 -0.94 9.38
C THR A 93 1.62 0.07 9.54
N VAL A 94 2.81 -0.32 9.11
CA VAL A 94 4.06 0.42 9.17
C VAL A 94 4.47 0.80 7.75
N ALA A 95 4.56 2.10 7.48
CA ALA A 95 4.94 2.60 6.17
C ALA A 95 6.33 2.12 5.76
N LYS A 96 6.49 1.71 4.50
CA LYS A 96 7.77 1.30 3.93
C LYS A 96 8.71 2.51 3.88
N PRO A 97 9.90 2.45 4.50
CA PRO A 97 10.76 3.63 4.63
C PRO A 97 11.52 3.98 3.35
N ASN A 98 11.82 2.98 2.50
CA ASN A 98 12.51 3.13 1.23
C ASN A 98 12.24 1.93 0.31
N GLU A 99 12.58 2.06 -0.98
CA GLU A 99 12.31 1.04 -2.00
C GLU A 99 13.04 -0.29 -1.76
N TYR A 100 14.19 -0.25 -1.10
CA TYR A 100 15.09 -1.38 -0.88
C TYR A 100 14.97 -1.99 0.53
N SER A 101 13.87 -1.73 1.23
CA SER A 101 13.56 -2.38 2.50
C SER A 101 12.65 -3.59 2.29
N LYS A 102 12.94 -4.67 3.02
CA LYS A 102 12.13 -5.90 3.08
C LYS A 102 11.45 -6.01 4.42
N TRP A 103 10.23 -6.53 4.43
CA TRP A 103 9.48 -6.74 5.65
C TRP A 103 9.95 -8.02 6.34
N ASP A 104 10.45 -7.90 7.57
CA ASP A 104 10.72 -9.06 8.42
C ASP A 104 9.48 -9.36 9.27
N LYS A 105 8.80 -10.46 8.92
CA LYS A 105 7.58 -10.92 9.59
C LYS A 105 7.83 -11.45 11.00
N ASN A 106 9.07 -11.78 11.36
CA ASN A 106 9.39 -12.27 12.70
C ASN A 106 9.53 -11.13 13.70
N THR A 107 10.09 -10.01 13.26
CA THR A 107 10.31 -8.82 14.10
C THR A 107 9.28 -7.72 13.86
N ASN A 108 8.43 -7.86 12.83
CA ASN A 108 7.47 -6.85 12.38
C ASN A 108 8.15 -5.50 12.08
N THR A 109 9.27 -5.54 11.37
CA THR A 109 10.06 -4.35 11.02
C THR A 109 10.54 -4.37 9.57
N TRP A 110 10.73 -3.19 9.00
CA TRP A 110 11.43 -3.02 7.73
C TRP A 110 12.95 -3.12 7.93
N VAL A 111 13.60 -3.98 7.14
CA VAL A 111 15.05 -4.19 7.16
C VAL A 111 15.60 -3.84 5.79
N GLU A 112 16.65 -3.01 5.74
CA GLU A 112 17.30 -2.66 4.47
C GLU A 112 17.97 -3.89 3.86
N ASP A 113 17.60 -4.21 2.62
CA ASP A 113 18.32 -5.17 1.80
C ASP A 113 19.49 -4.46 1.12
N LYS A 114 20.71 -4.83 1.50
CA LYS A 114 21.93 -4.18 1.00
C LYS A 114 22.15 -4.40 -0.49
N ALA A 115 21.72 -5.54 -1.04
CA ALA A 115 21.88 -5.82 -2.47
C ALA A 115 20.90 -4.99 -3.28
N GLU A 116 19.64 -4.90 -2.85
CA GLU A 116 18.64 -4.02 -3.47
C GLU A 116 19.00 -2.55 -3.32
N LYS A 117 19.53 -2.14 -2.17
CA LYS A 117 20.04 -0.77 -1.95
C LYS A 117 21.14 -0.44 -2.93
N LEU A 118 22.11 -1.34 -3.10
CA LEU A 118 23.20 -1.16 -4.04
C LEU A 118 22.70 -1.00 -5.48
N GLN A 119 21.76 -1.84 -5.89
CA GLN A 119 21.16 -1.78 -7.21
C GLN A 119 20.39 -0.46 -7.42
N TYR A 120 19.55 -0.07 -6.45
CA TYR A 120 18.80 1.18 -6.46
C TYR A 120 19.72 2.41 -6.61
N LEU A 121 20.81 2.46 -5.85
CA LEU A 121 21.78 3.56 -5.92
C LEU A 121 22.48 3.61 -7.28
N LYS A 122 22.86 2.46 -7.85
CA LYS A 122 23.48 2.37 -9.18
C LYS A 122 22.54 2.87 -10.28
N ASP A 123 21.29 2.45 -10.25
CA ASP A 123 20.27 2.87 -11.22
C ASP A 123 19.94 4.36 -11.10
N THR A 124 19.81 4.85 -9.87
CA THR A 124 19.59 6.28 -9.59
C THR A 124 20.75 7.14 -10.11
N ARG A 125 22.00 6.72 -9.86
CA ARG A 125 23.18 7.41 -10.37
C ARG A 125 23.18 7.42 -11.91
N TYR A 126 22.85 6.30 -12.54
CA TYR A 126 22.83 6.20 -14.01
C TYR A 126 21.80 7.14 -14.62
N LYS A 127 20.57 7.21 -14.07
CA LYS A 127 19.54 8.16 -14.51
C LYS A 127 20.03 9.62 -14.42
N LYS A 128 20.67 10.00 -13.31
CA LYS A 128 21.25 11.35 -13.15
C LYS A 128 22.38 11.63 -14.12
N GLN A 129 23.21 10.63 -14.46
CA GLN A 129 24.23 10.77 -15.50
C GLN A 129 23.61 11.02 -16.88
N GLN A 130 22.51 10.33 -17.21
CA GLN A 130 21.78 10.58 -18.47
C GLN A 130 21.16 11.98 -18.49
N GLU A 131 20.59 12.43 -17.38
CA GLU A 131 20.03 13.79 -17.22
C GLU A 131 21.11 14.86 -17.38
N TYR A 132 22.29 14.66 -16.80
CA TYR A 132 23.43 15.57 -16.99
C TYR A 132 23.83 15.68 -18.46
N ILE A 133 23.85 14.56 -19.21
CA ILE A 133 24.14 14.58 -20.65
C ILE A 133 23.04 15.30 -21.44
N LYS A 134 21.79 15.20 -21.03
CA LYS A 134 20.68 15.96 -21.63
C LYS A 134 20.89 17.46 -21.44
N PHE A 135 21.16 17.91 -20.22
CA PHE A 135 21.44 19.33 -19.96
C PHE A 135 22.68 19.83 -20.67
N LYS A 136 23.73 19.00 -20.79
CA LYS A 136 24.92 19.37 -21.55
C LYS A 136 24.59 19.70 -23.02
N LYS A 137 23.71 18.91 -23.66
CA LYS A 137 23.26 19.18 -25.03
C LYS A 137 22.36 20.42 -25.12
N GLU A 138 21.47 20.59 -24.14
CA GLU A 138 20.63 21.79 -24.06
C GLU A 138 21.48 23.06 -23.91
N LEU A 139 22.54 22.98 -23.10
CA LEU A 139 23.50 24.07 -22.93
C LEU A 139 24.22 24.41 -24.23
N GLU A 140 24.75 23.41 -24.95
CA GLU A 140 25.42 23.59 -26.23
C GLU A 140 24.50 24.29 -27.25
N ASN A 141 23.25 23.82 -27.38
CA ASN A 141 22.25 24.45 -28.25
C ASN A 141 21.95 25.91 -27.84
N LYS A 142 21.92 26.20 -26.53
CA LYS A 142 21.64 27.55 -26.03
C LYS A 142 22.83 28.49 -26.20
N GLU A 143 24.05 27.98 -26.11
CA GLU A 143 25.26 28.74 -26.44
C GLU A 143 25.30 29.07 -27.95
N GLU A 144 24.95 28.14 -28.82
CA GLU A 144 24.80 28.41 -30.27
C GLU A 144 23.69 29.43 -30.57
N GLU A 145 22.51 29.29 -29.95
CA GLU A 145 21.39 30.24 -30.09
C GLU A 145 21.81 31.66 -29.68
N LYS A 146 22.56 31.78 -28.57
CA LYS A 146 23.09 33.05 -28.11
C LYS A 146 24.01 33.69 -29.16
N GLU A 147 24.96 32.93 -29.72
CA GLU A 147 25.87 33.44 -30.75
C GLU A 147 25.12 33.91 -32.00
N GLU A 148 24.08 33.18 -32.44
CA GLU A 148 23.26 33.56 -33.58
C GLU A 148 22.45 34.84 -33.30
N PHE A 149 21.82 34.95 -32.13
CA PHE A 149 21.08 36.15 -31.73
C PHE A 149 21.98 37.38 -31.62
N GLU A 150 23.19 37.24 -31.07
CA GLU A 150 24.19 38.32 -31.03
C GLU A 150 24.55 38.78 -32.45
N SER A 151 24.80 37.85 -33.38
CA SER A 151 25.11 38.18 -34.78
C SER A 151 23.97 38.89 -35.51
N LEU A 152 22.72 38.64 -35.13
CA LEU A 152 21.53 39.26 -35.72
C LEU A 152 21.13 40.57 -35.02
N GLY A 153 21.77 40.90 -33.88
CA GLY A 153 21.47 42.08 -33.08
C GLY A 153 20.16 41.96 -32.28
N PHE A 154 19.75 40.73 -31.91
CA PHE A 154 18.60 40.49 -31.05
C PHE A 154 18.96 40.60 -29.56
N ASP A 155 17.97 40.78 -28.69
CA ASP A 155 18.17 40.73 -27.24
C ASP A 155 18.46 39.29 -26.81
N ILE A 156 19.46 39.13 -25.95
CA ILE A 156 19.97 37.82 -25.48
C ILE A 156 19.75 37.58 -23.99
N THR A 157 19.16 38.54 -23.28
CA THR A 157 19.05 38.53 -21.81
C THR A 157 18.40 37.23 -21.31
N GLU A 158 17.29 36.81 -21.92
CA GLU A 158 16.58 35.57 -21.55
C GLU A 158 17.42 34.31 -21.84
N THR A 159 18.14 34.27 -22.96
CA THR A 159 19.04 33.14 -23.30
C THR A 159 20.21 33.05 -22.32
N GLU A 160 20.78 34.17 -21.88
CA GLU A 160 21.85 34.22 -20.87
C GLU A 160 21.38 33.74 -19.49
N GLU A 161 20.18 34.15 -19.08
CA GLU A 161 19.54 33.67 -17.85
C GLU A 161 19.36 32.15 -17.92
N ARG A 162 18.81 31.63 -19.04
CA ARG A 162 18.61 30.19 -19.23
C ARG A 162 19.91 29.40 -19.21
N ILE A 163 20.97 29.90 -19.86
CA ILE A 163 22.31 29.30 -19.81
C ILE A 163 22.81 29.20 -18.36
N THR A 164 22.60 30.25 -17.57
CA THR A 164 23.03 30.31 -16.16
C THR A 164 22.27 29.30 -15.31
N GLU A 165 20.95 29.18 -15.51
CA GLU A 165 20.12 28.15 -14.86
C GLU A 165 20.60 26.73 -15.19
N ILE A 166 20.79 26.42 -16.47
CA ILE A 166 21.25 25.09 -16.90
C ILE A 166 22.61 24.75 -16.28
N LYS A 167 23.55 25.70 -16.24
CA LYS A 167 24.86 25.52 -15.60
C LYS A 167 24.71 25.19 -14.11
N SER A 168 23.83 25.89 -13.41
CA SER A 168 23.52 25.63 -11.99
C SER A 168 22.94 24.23 -11.77
N GLU A 169 21.96 23.82 -12.58
CA GLU A 169 21.35 22.49 -12.51
C GLU A 169 22.39 21.38 -12.79
N MET A 170 23.27 21.58 -13.76
CA MET A 170 24.36 20.66 -14.06
C MET A 170 25.34 20.50 -12.89
N ASP A 171 25.69 21.58 -12.19
CA ASP A 171 26.58 21.54 -11.03
C ASP A 171 25.94 20.82 -9.83
N LEU A 172 24.63 21.00 -9.62
CA LEU A 172 23.86 20.23 -8.64
C LEU A 172 23.90 18.73 -8.98
N LEU A 173 23.59 18.35 -10.22
CA LEU A 173 23.63 16.96 -10.67
C LEU A 173 25.02 16.34 -10.49
N LYS A 174 26.08 17.07 -10.84
CA LYS A 174 27.47 16.62 -10.66
C LYS A 174 27.77 16.33 -9.19
N THR A 175 27.30 17.19 -8.29
CA THR A 175 27.43 17.02 -6.83
C THR A 175 26.68 15.78 -6.34
N GLU A 176 25.45 15.57 -6.80
CA GLU A 176 24.63 14.40 -6.45
C GLU A 176 25.22 13.09 -6.97
N ILE A 177 25.67 13.05 -8.22
CA ILE A 177 26.36 11.90 -8.81
C ILE A 177 27.61 11.54 -8.01
N ALA A 178 28.37 12.55 -7.56
CA ALA A 178 29.55 12.35 -6.72
C ALA A 178 29.19 11.78 -5.34
N LYS A 179 28.12 12.27 -4.70
CA LYS A 179 27.60 11.72 -3.44
C LYS A 179 27.17 10.26 -3.60
N LEU A 180 26.35 9.96 -4.61
CA LEU A 180 25.91 8.59 -4.92
C LEU A 180 27.10 7.66 -5.19
N THR A 181 28.12 8.13 -5.91
CA THR A 181 29.32 7.33 -6.18
C THR A 181 30.09 6.98 -4.91
N LYS A 182 30.16 7.89 -3.93
CA LYS A 182 30.79 7.61 -2.63
C LYS A 182 29.95 6.61 -1.82
N GLU A 183 28.62 6.76 -1.84
CA GLU A 183 27.71 5.87 -1.12
C GLU A 183 27.72 4.45 -1.71
N ILE A 184 27.66 4.31 -3.03
CA ILE A 184 27.79 3.02 -3.73
C ILE A 184 29.06 2.30 -3.29
N LYS A 185 30.22 2.98 -3.29
CA LYS A 185 31.49 2.39 -2.85
C LYS A 185 31.48 1.95 -1.38
N LYS A 186 30.70 2.60 -0.53
CA LYS A 186 30.52 2.21 0.88
C LYS A 186 29.69 0.92 0.94
N VAL A 187 28.53 0.90 0.28
CA VAL A 187 27.62 -0.25 0.29
C VAL A 187 28.26 -1.47 -0.38
N GLU A 188 29.04 -1.31 -1.46
CA GLU A 188 29.77 -2.41 -2.10
C GLU A 188 30.70 -3.16 -1.14
N LYS A 189 31.31 -2.46 -0.16
CA LYS A 189 32.15 -3.08 0.87
C LYS A 189 31.34 -3.81 1.95
N GLU A 190 30.06 -3.48 2.10
CA GLU A 190 29.17 -4.10 3.07
C GLU A 190 28.43 -5.33 2.51
N VAL A 191 28.47 -5.51 1.19
CA VAL A 191 27.88 -6.63 0.43
C VAL A 191 28.93 -7.69 0.06
N ALA A 192 30.20 -7.29 -0.08
CA ALA A 192 31.34 -8.19 -0.35
C ALA A 192 31.73 -9.00 0.89
#